data_AF-A0A060YCN0-F1
#
_entry.id   AF-A0A060YCN0-F1
#
_cell.length_a   1.000
_cell.length_b   1.000
_cell.length_c   1.000
_cell.angle_alpha   90.00
_cell.angle_beta   90.00
_cell.angle_gamma   90.00
#
_symmetry.space_group_name_H-M   'P 1'
#
loop_
_entity.id
_entity.type
_entity.pdbx_description
1 polymer ?
#
loop_
_entity_poly.entity_id
_entity_poly.type
_entity_poly.pdbx_seq_one_letter_code
_entity_poly.pdbx_strand_id
1 'polypeptide(L)'
;MLIKDLFSWFHLSGTVTEPATPSESELVCSVSVSFDRCKITAVTCSCGNKDIFYCAHVVALALYRVRKPEQVKLHLPISETLFQMNRDQLQKFVQYLITVHHTEVLPTAQKLADEILSTNSEINQVHGEWVCVCVCVCVCVCVCVC
;
A
#
# COMPACT_ATOMS: atom_id res chain seq x y z
N MET A 1 -2.46 19.92 -13.05
CA MET A 1 -2.04 18.71 -12.30
C MET A 1 -2.50 17.52 -13.13
N LEU A 2 -1.55 16.86 -13.79
CA LEU A 2 -1.85 15.93 -14.89
C LEU A 2 -2.65 14.73 -14.37
N ILE A 3 -3.81 14.51 -15.01
CA ILE A 3 -4.66 13.32 -14.91
C ILE A 3 -3.91 12.15 -15.57
N LYS A 4 -2.77 11.77 -15.01
CA LYS A 4 -1.97 10.60 -15.41
C LYS A 4 -1.95 9.54 -14.30
N ASP A 5 -2.25 9.92 -13.06
CA ASP A 5 -2.20 9.05 -11.89
C ASP A 5 -3.53 8.32 -11.64
N LEU A 6 -4.30 8.00 -12.68
CA LEU A 6 -5.67 7.50 -12.54
C LEU A 6 -5.87 6.05 -12.98
N PHE A 7 -4.80 5.29 -13.20
CA PHE A 7 -4.91 3.91 -13.71
C PHE A 7 -4.06 2.87 -12.98
N SER A 8 -3.44 3.20 -11.85
CA SER A 8 -2.79 2.20 -11.01
C SER A 8 -3.41 2.18 -9.62
N TRP A 9 -3.46 1.01 -9.02
CA TRP A 9 -3.79 0.85 -7.61
C TRP A 9 -2.76 1.64 -6.80
N PHE A 10 -3.17 2.71 -6.11
CA PHE A 10 -2.24 3.54 -5.35
C PHE A 10 -2.45 3.34 -3.86
N HIS A 11 -1.35 3.48 -3.12
CA HIS A 11 -1.40 3.54 -1.68
C HIS A 11 -0.87 4.88 -1.18
N LEU A 12 -1.66 5.53 -0.32
CA LEU A 12 -1.28 6.71 0.43
C LEU A 12 -1.07 6.28 1.89
N SER A 13 0.17 6.32 2.37
CA SER A 13 0.49 6.05 3.76
C SER A 13 1.24 7.20 4.40
N GLY A 14 1.04 7.37 5.70
CA GLY A 14 1.73 8.37 6.50
C GLY A 14 1.41 8.24 7.98
N THR A 15 2.09 9.04 8.79
CA THR A 15 1.79 9.22 10.21
C THR A 15 1.20 10.60 10.44
N VAL A 16 0.18 10.67 11.29
CA VAL A 16 -0.45 11.92 11.72
C VAL A 16 -0.23 12.05 13.21
N THR A 17 0.37 13.15 13.63
CA THR A 17 0.65 13.44 15.04
C THR A 17 -0.39 14.41 15.56
N GLU A 18 -1.10 14.03 16.61
CA GLU A 18 -1.98 14.93 17.33
C GLU A 18 -1.16 15.74 18.35
N PRO A 19 -1.33 17.08 18.40
CA PRO A 19 -0.60 17.91 19.34
C PRO A 19 -0.98 17.55 20.78
N ALA A 20 0.02 17.32 21.62
CA ALA A 20 -0.18 17.00 23.03
C ALA A 20 -1.02 18.10 23.71
N THR A 21 -2.13 17.73 24.33
CA THR A 21 -2.81 18.56 25.32
C THR A 21 -2.09 18.37 26.66
N PRO A 22 -2.11 19.34 27.59
CA PRO A 22 -1.39 19.24 28.86
C PRO A 22 -1.77 18.03 29.74
N SER A 23 -2.81 17.29 29.38
CA SER A 23 -3.31 16.09 30.06
C SER A 23 -2.97 14.75 29.37
N GLU A 24 -2.48 14.73 28.12
CA GLU A 24 -2.29 13.49 27.36
C GLU A 24 -0.96 13.46 26.57
N SER A 25 -0.36 12.28 26.46
CA SER A 25 0.86 12.04 25.67
C SER A 25 0.62 12.23 24.18
N GLU A 26 1.63 12.71 23.45
CA GLU A 26 1.62 12.86 21.99
C GLU A 26 1.17 11.55 21.30
N LEU A 27 0.05 11.60 20.59
CA LEU A 27 -0.52 10.46 19.88
C LEU A 27 -0.10 10.50 18.42
N VAL A 28 0.66 9.47 18.01
CA VAL A 28 1.07 9.27 16.62
C VAL A 28 0.20 8.17 16.01
N CYS A 29 -0.61 8.55 15.04
CA CYS A 29 -1.49 7.62 14.33
C CYS A 29 -0.89 7.25 12.96
N SER A 30 -0.70 5.95 12.71
CA SER A 30 -0.39 5.45 11.37
C SER A 30 -1.67 5.34 10.56
N VAL A 31 -1.62 5.86 9.32
CA VAL A 31 -2.78 5.92 8.42
C VAL A 31 -2.36 5.39 7.05
N SER A 32 -3.24 4.59 6.47
CA SER A 32 -3.08 4.00 5.15
C SER A 32 -4.41 4.03 4.41
N VAL A 33 -4.38 4.48 3.16
CA VAL A 33 -5.53 4.59 2.27
C VAL A 33 -5.18 3.94 0.94
N SER A 34 -6.01 2.97 0.53
CA SER A 34 -5.89 2.27 -0.74
C SER A 34 -6.90 2.81 -1.75
N PHE A 35 -6.45 3.00 -2.99
CA PHE A 35 -7.28 3.47 -4.09
C PHE A 35 -7.30 2.45 -5.23
N ASP A 36 -8.48 2.14 -5.75
CA ASP A 36 -8.69 1.50 -7.05
C ASP A 36 -9.55 2.42 -7.92
N ARG A 37 -9.11 2.75 -9.13
CA ARG A 37 -9.86 3.59 -10.09
C ARG A 37 -10.50 4.82 -9.43
N CYS A 38 -9.68 5.63 -8.75
CA CYS A 38 -10.06 6.82 -7.98
C CYS A 38 -11.01 6.60 -6.80
N LYS A 39 -11.40 5.36 -6.49
CA LYS A 39 -12.27 5.03 -5.37
C LYS A 39 -11.43 4.52 -4.21
N ILE A 40 -11.71 5.02 -3.01
CA ILE A 40 -11.12 4.46 -1.79
C ILE A 40 -11.70 3.05 -1.60
N THR A 41 -10.83 2.05 -1.56
CA THR A 41 -11.20 0.64 -1.38
C THR A 41 -10.95 0.13 0.02
N ALA A 42 -9.96 0.70 0.71
CA ALA A 42 -9.65 0.36 2.09
C ALA A 42 -9.04 1.56 2.81
N VAL A 43 -9.30 1.62 4.12
CA VAL A 43 -8.73 2.61 5.03
C VAL A 43 -8.30 1.87 6.28
N THR A 44 -7.09 2.14 6.74
CA THR A 44 -6.59 1.67 8.04
C THR A 44 -6.05 2.86 8.83
N CYS A 45 -6.44 2.95 10.10
CA CYS A 45 -5.95 3.96 11.04
C CYS A 45 -5.70 3.29 12.39
N SER A 46 -4.55 3.58 13.02
CA SER A 46 -4.25 3.07 14.36
C SER A 46 -4.99 3.81 15.49
N CYS A 47 -5.82 4.80 15.16
CA CYS A 47 -6.54 5.67 16.09
C CYS A 47 -7.74 5.02 16.82
N GLY A 48 -7.98 3.71 16.63
CA GLY A 48 -9.02 2.96 17.35
C GLY A 48 -10.48 3.29 17.00
N ASN A 49 -10.72 4.34 16.22
CA ASN A 49 -12.06 4.81 15.87
C ASN A 49 -12.64 3.95 14.72
N LYS A 50 -13.41 2.91 15.08
CA LYS A 50 -13.91 1.87 14.14
C LYS A 50 -15.28 2.18 13.55
N ASP A 51 -15.98 3.21 14.04
CA ASP A 51 -17.37 3.48 13.69
C ASP A 51 -17.54 4.47 12.53
N ILE A 52 -16.45 5.02 11.99
CA ILE A 52 -16.47 6.01 10.91
C ILE A 52 -15.49 5.59 9.82
N PHE A 53 -15.98 5.49 8.57
CA PHE A 53 -15.16 5.12 7.40
C PHE A 53 -13.96 6.04 7.15
N TYR A 54 -14.05 7.31 7.58
CA TYR A 54 -13.02 8.34 7.39
C TYR A 54 -12.86 9.17 8.68
N CYS A 55 -11.89 8.79 9.52
CA CYS A 55 -11.55 9.57 10.70
C CYS A 55 -10.78 10.86 10.35
N ALA A 56 -10.63 11.76 11.32
CA ALA A 56 -9.91 13.02 11.15
C ALA A 56 -8.47 12.82 10.61
N HIS A 57 -7.78 11.75 11.03
CA HIS A 57 -6.44 11.43 10.55
C HIS A 57 -6.38 11.11 9.05
N VAL A 58 -7.40 10.41 8.53
CA VAL A 58 -7.51 10.10 7.10
C VAL A 58 -7.73 11.37 6.29
N VAL A 59 -8.61 12.24 6.78
CA VAL A 59 -8.87 13.56 6.17
C VAL A 59 -7.60 14.43 6.20
N ALA A 60 -6.89 14.46 7.33
CA ALA A 60 -5.65 15.20 7.49
C ALA A 60 -4.58 14.73 6.49
N LEU A 61 -4.36 13.41 6.36
CA LEU A 61 -3.40 12.84 5.42
C LEU A 61 -3.76 13.18 3.96
N ALA A 62 -5.04 13.06 3.58
CA ALA A 62 -5.51 13.40 2.25
C ALA A 62 -5.30 14.89 1.93
N LEU A 63 -5.69 15.78 2.83
CA LEU A 63 -5.52 17.23 2.66
C LEU A 63 -4.03 17.64 2.62
N TYR A 64 -3.19 16.99 3.42
CA TYR A 64 -1.75 17.23 3.42
C TYR A 64 -1.14 16.87 2.05
N ARG A 65 -1.53 15.73 1.46
CA ARG A 65 -1.11 15.32 0.11
C ARG A 65 -1.55 16.30 -0.98
N VAL A 66 -2.77 16.85 -0.89
CA VAL A 66 -3.28 17.84 -1.86
C VAL A 66 -2.46 19.13 -1.78
N ARG A 67 -2.14 19.59 -0.56
CA ARG A 67 -1.37 20.82 -0.36
C ARG A 67 0.12 20.68 -0.66
N LYS A 68 0.69 19.49 -0.39
CA LYS A 68 2.14 19.24 -0.52
C LYS A 68 2.40 17.96 -1.32
N PRO A 69 2.12 17.99 -2.64
CA PRO A 69 2.19 16.80 -3.47
C PRO A 69 3.58 16.14 -3.53
N GLU A 70 4.65 16.94 -3.45
CA GLU A 70 6.03 16.47 -3.48
C GLU A 70 6.49 15.81 -2.17
N GLN A 71 5.84 16.13 -1.04
CA GLN A 71 6.25 15.64 0.28
C GLN A 71 5.62 14.30 0.65
N VAL A 72 4.62 13.86 -0.12
CA VAL A 72 3.90 12.62 0.14
C VAL A 72 3.82 11.84 -1.16
N LYS A 73 4.69 10.85 -1.31
CA LYS A 73 4.72 10.05 -2.54
C LYS A 73 3.53 9.09 -2.55
N LEU A 74 2.82 9.05 -3.67
CA LEU A 74 1.90 7.94 -3.95
C LEU A 74 2.74 6.81 -4.48
N HIS A 75 2.64 5.66 -3.83
CA HIS A 75 3.36 4.46 -4.25
C HIS A 75 2.44 3.59 -5.10
N LEU A 76 3.02 2.99 -6.14
CA LEU A 76 2.42 1.83 -6.82
C LEU A 76 2.21 0.70 -5.78
N PRO A 77 1.36 -0.29 -6.08
CA PRO A 77 1.25 -1.46 -5.22
C PRO A 77 2.64 -2.07 -5.06
N ILE A 78 2.93 -2.59 -3.86
CA ILE A 78 4.24 -3.20 -3.63
C ILE A 78 4.51 -4.33 -4.63
N SER A 79 3.47 -5.07 -5.08
CA SER A 79 3.58 -6.10 -6.12
C SER A 79 4.14 -5.57 -7.44
N GLU A 80 3.73 -4.38 -7.87
CA GLU A 80 4.25 -3.72 -9.07
C GLU A 80 5.73 -3.33 -8.87
N THR A 81 6.06 -2.84 -7.68
CA THR A 81 7.46 -2.49 -7.35
C THR A 81 8.34 -3.74 -7.33
N LEU A 82 7.86 -4.85 -6.75
CA LEU A 82 8.56 -6.13 -6.72
C LEU A 82 8.79 -6.69 -8.14
N PHE A 83 7.84 -6.52 -9.05
CA PHE A 83 7.97 -6.96 -10.45
C PHE A 83 9.05 -6.18 -11.21
N GLN A 84 9.26 -4.91 -10.87
CA GLN A 84 10.28 -4.06 -11.50
C GLN A 84 11.69 -4.29 -10.93
N MET A 85 11.82 -4.94 -9.76
CA MET A 85 13.12 -5.22 -9.15
C MET A 85 13.84 -6.37 -9.86
N ASN A 86 15.14 -6.19 -10.11
CA ASN A 86 15.98 -7.31 -10.54
C ASN A 86 16.26 -8.27 -9.37
N ARG A 87 16.84 -9.44 -9.67
CA ARG A 87 17.12 -10.50 -8.68
C ARG A 87 17.88 -9.99 -7.44
N ASP A 88 18.92 -9.20 -7.65
CA ASP A 88 19.77 -8.71 -6.56
C ASP A 88 19.05 -7.64 -5.71
N GLN A 89 18.22 -6.81 -6.33
CA GLN A 89 17.37 -5.84 -5.63
C GLN A 89 16.29 -6.54 -4.80
N LEU A 90 15.63 -7.54 -5.38
CA LEU A 90 14.59 -8.32 -4.70
C LEU A 90 15.17 -9.08 -3.50
N GLN A 91 16.34 -9.71 -3.67
CA GLN A 91 17.02 -10.41 -2.58
C GLN A 91 17.40 -9.45 -1.44
N LYS A 92 17.93 -8.26 -1.76
CA LYS A 92 18.22 -7.21 -0.76
C LYS A 92 16.96 -6.72 -0.06
N PHE A 93 15.87 -6.52 -0.80
CA PHE A 93 14.60 -6.09 -0.25
C PHE A 93 14.07 -7.09 0.79
N VAL A 94 14.01 -8.37 0.44
CA VAL A 94 13.54 -9.44 1.35
C VAL A 94 14.48 -9.58 2.55
N GLN A 95 15.80 -9.55 2.34
CA GLN A 95 16.77 -9.65 3.42
C GLN A 95 16.60 -8.51 4.44
N TYR A 96 16.44 -7.27 3.95
CA TYR A 96 16.26 -6.11 4.81
C TYR A 96 14.91 -6.14 5.54
N LEU A 97 13.84 -6.59 4.87
CA LEU A 97 12.53 -6.76 5.47
C LEU A 97 12.57 -7.74 6.65
N ILE A 98 13.24 -8.89 6.47
CA ILE A 98 13.46 -9.87 7.53
C ILE A 98 14.28 -9.26 8.67
N THR A 99 15.35 -8.50 8.37
CA THR A 99 16.17 -7.87 9.42
C THR A 99 15.37 -6.87 10.27
N VAL A 100 14.53 -6.03 9.65
CA VAL A 100 13.77 -4.99 10.36
C VAL A 100 12.61 -5.58 11.17
N HIS A 101 11.88 -6.56 10.63
CA HIS A 101 10.68 -7.12 11.24
C HIS A 101 10.82 -8.61 11.61
N HIS A 102 12.02 -9.04 12.02
CA HIS A 102 12.35 -10.45 12.22
C HIS A 102 11.40 -11.19 13.18
N THR A 103 10.87 -10.53 14.21
CA THR A 103 9.96 -11.16 15.18
C THR A 103 8.61 -11.55 14.60
N GLU A 104 8.10 -10.76 13.66
CA GLU A 104 6.75 -10.93 13.10
C GLU A 104 6.77 -11.65 11.76
N VAL A 105 7.79 -11.40 10.95
CA VAL A 105 7.84 -11.85 9.54
C VAL A 105 8.56 -13.19 9.39
N LEU A 106 9.51 -13.53 10.27
CA LEU A 106 10.36 -14.71 10.10
C LEU A 106 9.58 -16.04 10.04
N PRO A 107 8.60 -16.33 10.93
CA PRO A 107 7.87 -17.60 10.87
C PRO A 107 7.09 -17.76 9.56
N THR A 108 6.43 -16.69 9.11
CA THR A 108 5.67 -16.69 7.85
C THR A 108 6.60 -16.76 6.65
N ALA A 109 7.70 -16.01 6.65
CA ALA A 109 8.68 -16.03 5.57
C ALA A 109 9.36 -17.38 5.41
N GLN A 110 9.69 -18.06 6.52
CA GLN A 110 10.28 -19.40 6.49
C GLN A 110 9.31 -20.42 5.89
N LYS A 111 8.04 -20.40 6.34
CA LYS A 111 6.99 -21.26 5.78
C LYS A 111 6.85 -21.06 4.26
N LEU A 112 6.81 -19.81 3.81
CA LEU A 112 6.70 -19.48 2.38
C LEU A 112 7.94 -19.91 1.60
N ALA A 113 9.14 -19.75 2.16
CA ALA A 113 10.38 -20.20 1.53
C ALA A 113 10.41 -21.72 1.36
N ASP A 114 9.99 -22.46 2.39
CA ASP A 114 9.92 -23.92 2.34
C ASP A 114 8.89 -24.40 1.30
N GLU A 115 7.74 -23.73 1.21
CA GLU A 115 6.73 -23.99 0.17
C GLU A 115 7.28 -23.69 -1.24
N ILE A 116 7.96 -22.57 -1.46
CA ILE A 116 8.56 -22.22 -2.76
C ILE A 116 9.69 -23.19 -3.17
N LEU A 117 10.49 -23.68 -2.22
CA LEU A 117 11.56 -24.63 -2.52
C LEU A 117 11.06 -26.07 -2.72
N SER A 118 9.83 -26.36 -2.28
CA SER A 118 9.20 -27.68 -2.45
C SER A 118 8.61 -27.85 -3.84
N THR A 119 9.13 -28.80 -4.63
CA THR A 119 8.76 -29.03 -6.04
C THR A 119 7.27 -29.35 -6.27
N ASN A 120 6.53 -29.77 -5.24
CA ASN A 120 5.12 -30.16 -5.31
C ASN A 120 4.16 -29.20 -4.61
N SER A 121 4.61 -28.04 -4.14
CA SER A 121 3.74 -27.09 -3.45
C SER A 121 2.72 -26.45 -4.39
N GLU A 122 1.56 -26.07 -3.86
CA GLU A 122 0.53 -25.32 -4.61
C GLU A 122 1.10 -24.00 -5.18
N ILE A 123 2.07 -23.39 -4.48
CA ILE A 123 2.77 -22.16 -4.91
C ILE A 123 3.58 -22.40 -6.20
N ASN A 124 4.11 -23.60 -6.42
CA ASN A 124 4.84 -23.94 -7.65
C ASN A 124 3.94 -24.55 -8.73
N GLN A 125 2.75 -25.03 -8.36
CA GLN A 125 1.74 -25.56 -9.28
C GLN A 125 0.92 -24.46 -9.98
N VAL A 126 0.93 -23.21 -9.48
CA VAL A 126 0.53 -22.05 -10.27
C VAL A 126 1.55 -21.78 -11.38
N HIS A 127 1.54 -22.66 -12.38
CA HIS A 127 2.27 -22.52 -13.63
C HIS A 127 1.61 -21.38 -14.43
N GLY A 128 2.07 -20.15 -14.23
CA GLY A 128 1.74 -19.03 -15.12
C GLY A 128 0.29 -18.52 -15.06
N GLU A 129 -0.50 -18.86 -14.04
CA GLU A 129 -1.67 -18.05 -13.67
C GLU A 129 -1.19 -16.88 -12.82
N TRP A 130 -0.67 -15.88 -13.53
CA TRP A 130 -0.61 -14.50 -13.06
C TRP A 130 -1.90 -14.20 -12.29
N VAL A 131 -1.78 -13.62 -11.10
CA VAL A 131 -2.92 -12.97 -10.45
C VAL A 131 -3.50 -12.00 -11.46
N CYS A 132 -4.58 -12.40 -12.12
CA CYS A 132 -5.23 -11.64 -13.17
C CYS A 132 -5.99 -10.52 -12.47
N VAL A 133 -5.27 -9.47 -12.06
CA VAL A 133 -5.91 -8.19 -11.75
C VAL A 133 -6.34 -7.67 -13.10
N CYS A 134 -7.62 -7.83 -13.42
CA CYS A 134 -8.23 -7.49 -14.70
C CYS A 134 -7.75 -6.13 -15.26
N VAL A 135 -6.73 -6.14 -16.12
CA VAL A 135 -6.39 -4.96 -16.94
C VAL A 135 -7.33 -4.98 -18.14
N CYS A 136 -8.60 -4.61 -17.90
CA CYS A 136 -9.56 -4.38 -18.95
C CYS A 136 -9.14 -3.13 -19.72
N VAL A 137 -8.50 -3.33 -20.88
CA VAL A 137 -8.17 -2.28 -21.85
C VAL A 137 -9.47 -1.78 -22.50
N CYS A 138 -9.50 -0.49 -22.86
CA CYS A 138 -10.45 0.20 -23.78
C CYS A 138 -11.76 0.70 -23.10
N VAL A 139 -12.31 1.93 -23.26
CA VAL A 139 -12.16 3.05 -24.22
C VAL A 139 -12.54 4.35 -23.48
N CYS A 140 -11.81 5.44 -23.72
CA CYS A 140 -12.10 6.76 -23.15
C CYS A 140 -13.34 7.40 -23.81
N VAL A 141 -14.38 7.70 -23.03
CA VAL A 141 -15.36 8.75 -23.36
C VAL A 141 -15.19 9.85 -22.32
N CYS A 142 -14.41 10.88 -22.67
CA CYS A 142 -14.29 12.07 -21.84
C CYS A 142 -15.56 12.91 -22.00
N VAL A 143 -16.43 12.94 -20.99
CA VAL A 143 -17.43 14.00 -20.86
C VAL A 143 -16.78 15.12 -20.06
N CYS A 144 -16.34 16.16 -20.74
CA CYS A 144 -16.02 17.43 -20.11
C CYS A 144 -17.35 18.12 -19.77
N VAL A 145 -17.64 18.30 -18.48
CA VAL A 145 -18.65 19.27 -18.05
C VAL A 145 -17.90 20.57 -17.77
N CYS A 146 -18.32 21.62 -18.48
CA CYS A 146 -17.82 22.99 -18.39
C CYS A 146 -18.00 23.59 -16.99
#